data_AF-A0A3B8QK26-F1
#
_entry.id   AF-A0A3B8QK26-F1
#
_cell.length_a   1.000
_cell.length_b   1.000
_cell.length_c   1.000
_cell.angle_alpha   90.00
_cell.angle_beta   90.00
_cell.angle_gamma   90.00
#
_symmetry.space_group_name_H-M   'P 1'
#
loop_
_entity.id
_entity.type
_entity.pdbx_description
1 polymer ?
#
loop_
_entity_poly.entity_id
_entity_poly.type
_entity_poly.pdbx_seq_one_letter_code
_entity_poly.pdbx_strand_id
1 'polypeptide(L)'
;MDKPYKHNEVEEHFAEWLSDQDQEWIENNLDDLHHHCFNTDYFIIGTHQAKEWLGDKVFEVIEIIKEYEQSNFGEVSTDLSDPEKIVNMYTYIVGEEIVGKFRDLQEAA
;
A
#
# COMPACT_ATOMS: atom_id res chain seq x y z
N MET A 1 1.40 14.11 12.84
CA MET A 1 1.54 12.64 12.79
C MET A 1 2.83 12.38 12.05
N ASP A 2 3.67 11.50 12.59
CA ASP A 2 4.83 11.03 11.85
C ASP A 2 4.34 10.19 10.65
N LYS A 3 5.04 10.29 9.53
CA LYS A 3 4.70 9.49 8.34
C LYS A 3 4.82 8.00 8.67
N PRO A 4 3.97 7.13 8.08
CA PRO A 4 4.16 5.68 8.12
C PRO A 4 5.58 5.26 7.75
N TYR A 5 6.03 4.13 8.28
CA TYR A 5 7.32 3.55 7.95
C TYR A 5 7.46 3.41 6.42
N LYS A 6 8.56 3.92 5.88
CA LYS A 6 8.86 3.92 4.43
C LYS A 6 7.76 4.51 3.53
N HIS A 7 6.92 5.40 4.06
CA HIS A 7 5.88 6.09 3.27
C HIS A 7 6.42 6.66 1.94
N ASN A 8 7.60 7.27 1.94
CA ASN A 8 8.17 7.85 0.72
C ASN A 8 8.42 6.78 -0.37
N GLU A 9 8.87 5.56 -0.01
CA GLU A 9 9.07 4.47 -0.99
C GLU A 9 7.73 4.01 -1.58
N VAL A 10 6.66 3.96 -0.76
CA VAL A 10 5.31 3.60 -1.21
C VAL A 10 4.70 4.70 -2.11
N GLU A 11 4.98 5.97 -1.78
CA GLU A 11 4.56 7.14 -2.56
C GLU A 11 5.28 7.21 -3.92
N GLU A 12 6.59 6.93 -3.93
CA GLU A 12 7.38 6.81 -5.15
C GLU A 12 6.87 5.67 -6.04
N HIS A 13 6.58 4.50 -5.46
CA HIS A 13 5.98 3.38 -6.20
C HIS A 13 4.64 3.75 -6.85
N PHE A 14 3.74 4.43 -6.12
CA PHE A 14 2.49 4.89 -6.69
C PHE A 14 2.71 5.90 -7.84
N ALA A 15 3.66 6.83 -7.67
CA ALA A 15 3.98 7.80 -8.72
C ALA A 15 4.57 7.16 -9.97
N GLU A 16 5.46 6.16 -9.81
CA GLU A 16 6.00 5.37 -10.91
C GLU A 16 4.89 4.58 -11.62
N TRP A 17 4.07 3.85 -10.86
CA TRP A 17 2.93 3.10 -11.40
C TRP A 17 1.95 4.01 -12.16
N LEU A 18 1.67 5.20 -11.62
CA LEU A 18 0.77 6.20 -12.23
C LEU A 18 1.35 6.73 -13.56
N SER A 19 2.67 6.87 -13.65
CA SER A 19 3.34 7.37 -14.87
C SER A 19 3.23 6.40 -16.05
N ASP A 20 2.96 5.13 -15.78
CA ASP A 20 2.70 4.09 -16.79
C ASP A 20 1.23 4.06 -17.26
N GLN A 21 0.33 4.85 -16.66
CA GLN A 21 -1.10 4.87 -16.99
C GLN A 21 -1.47 6.02 -17.94
N ASP A 22 -2.43 5.78 -18.83
CA ASP A 22 -3.02 6.82 -19.67
C ASP A 22 -3.91 7.77 -18.84
N GLN A 23 -3.87 9.08 -19.12
CA GLN A 23 -4.67 10.07 -18.40
C GLN A 23 -6.18 9.78 -18.44
N GLU A 24 -6.73 9.44 -19.60
CA GLU A 24 -8.16 9.08 -19.74
C GLU A 24 -8.49 7.84 -18.91
N TRP A 25 -7.56 6.88 -18.79
CA TRP A 25 -7.75 5.71 -17.95
C TRP A 25 -7.74 6.11 -16.47
N ILE A 26 -6.82 6.97 -16.04
CA ILE A 26 -6.77 7.48 -14.66
C ILE A 26 -8.10 8.17 -14.30
N GLU A 27 -8.59 9.06 -15.14
CA GLU A 27 -9.84 9.80 -14.91
C GLU A 27 -11.05 8.85 -14.79
N ASN A 28 -11.12 7.81 -15.62
CA ASN A 28 -12.21 6.83 -15.60
C ASN A 28 -12.12 5.81 -14.46
N ASN A 29 -10.96 5.68 -13.80
CA ASN A 29 -10.72 4.70 -12.73
C ASN A 29 -10.25 5.36 -11.44
N LEU A 30 -10.52 6.66 -11.24
CA LEU A 30 -10.01 7.47 -10.14
C LEU A 30 -10.32 6.87 -8.76
N ASP A 31 -11.51 6.28 -8.60
CA ASP A 31 -11.94 5.63 -7.35
C ASP A 31 -11.26 4.28 -7.10
N ASP A 32 -10.77 3.62 -8.16
CA ASP A 32 -10.21 2.27 -8.13
C ASP A 32 -8.67 2.24 -8.23
N LEU A 33 -8.01 3.41 -8.33
CA LEU A 33 -6.54 3.49 -8.47
C LEU A 33 -5.79 2.75 -7.34
N HIS A 34 -6.30 2.82 -6.12
CA HIS A 34 -5.71 2.13 -4.98
C HIS A 34 -5.75 0.61 -5.14
N HIS A 35 -6.90 0.09 -5.56
CA HIS A 35 -7.06 -1.33 -5.86
C HIS A 35 -6.08 -1.74 -6.97
N HIS A 36 -6.01 -0.98 -8.06
CA HIS A 36 -5.14 -1.31 -9.18
C HIS A 36 -3.66 -1.30 -8.80
N CYS A 37 -3.18 -0.28 -8.10
CA CYS A 37 -1.78 -0.17 -7.73
C CYS A 37 -1.35 -1.16 -6.64
N PHE A 38 -2.18 -1.38 -5.61
CA PHE A 38 -1.74 -2.07 -4.38
C PHE A 38 -2.43 -3.41 -4.10
N ASN A 39 -3.40 -3.82 -4.92
CA ASN A 39 -4.16 -5.05 -4.68
C ASN A 39 -4.19 -6.02 -5.88
N THR A 40 -3.61 -5.65 -7.03
CA THR A 40 -3.58 -6.52 -8.22
C THR A 40 -2.26 -7.25 -8.42
N ASP A 41 -1.15 -6.73 -7.89
CA ASP A 41 0.16 -7.37 -7.90
C ASP A 41 0.91 -7.11 -6.58
N TYR A 42 1.99 -7.84 -6.36
CA TYR A 42 2.84 -7.69 -5.18
C TYR A 42 3.72 -6.45 -5.26
N PHE A 43 3.76 -5.70 -4.16
CA PHE A 43 4.72 -4.60 -4.00
C PHE A 43 6.18 -5.07 -4.05
N ILE A 44 6.49 -6.23 -3.44
CA ILE A 44 7.80 -6.88 -3.51
C ILE A 44 7.58 -8.37 -3.80
N ILE A 45 8.24 -8.86 -4.85
CA ILE A 45 8.38 -10.29 -5.15
C ILE A 45 9.73 -10.77 -4.63
N GLY A 46 9.71 -11.79 -3.78
CA GLY A 46 10.91 -12.41 -3.23
C GLY A 46 11.06 -12.23 -1.72
N THR A 47 11.05 -13.37 -1.02
CA THR A 47 11.04 -13.42 0.44
C THR A 47 12.27 -12.79 1.08
N HIS A 48 13.44 -12.86 0.44
CA HIS A 48 14.65 -12.23 0.97
C HIS A 48 14.53 -10.71 0.96
N GLN A 49 14.12 -10.14 -0.18
CA GLN A 49 13.91 -8.70 -0.34
C GLN A 49 12.83 -8.19 0.60
N ALA A 50 11.72 -8.92 0.77
CA ALA A 50 10.67 -8.54 1.70
C ALA A 50 11.17 -8.52 3.16
N LYS A 51 11.99 -9.49 3.58
CA LYS A 51 12.62 -9.48 4.91
C LYS A 51 13.57 -8.30 5.11
N GLU A 52 14.41 -8.01 4.12
CA GLU A 52 15.31 -6.85 4.16
C GLU A 52 14.53 -5.54 4.21
N TRP A 53 13.43 -5.45 3.44
CA TRP A 53 12.59 -4.27 3.40
C TRP A 53 11.90 -3.99 4.73
N LEU A 54 11.42 -5.03 5.42
CA LEU A 54 10.78 -4.92 6.75
C LEU A 54 11.79 -4.56 7.85
N GLY A 55 13.03 -5.06 7.76
CA GLY A 55 14.11 -4.76 8.70
C GLY A 55 13.73 -5.02 10.17
N ASP A 56 14.15 -4.10 11.05
CA ASP A 56 13.82 -4.11 12.48
C ASP A 56 12.38 -3.67 12.78
N LYS A 57 11.66 -3.16 11.78
CA LYS A 57 10.29 -2.63 11.89
C LYS A 57 9.20 -3.67 11.64
N VAL A 58 9.57 -4.93 11.41
CA VAL A 58 8.62 -6.02 11.11
C VAL A 58 7.46 -6.13 12.11
N PHE A 59 7.71 -6.01 13.42
CA PHE A 59 6.66 -6.13 14.42
C PHE A 59 5.75 -4.90 14.50
N GLU A 60 6.28 -3.70 14.27
CA GLU A 60 5.48 -2.47 14.17
C GLU A 60 4.55 -2.55 12.95
N VAL A 61 5.05 -3.05 11.81
CA VAL A 61 4.26 -3.29 10.59
C VAL A 61 3.16 -4.32 10.83
N ILE A 62 3.47 -5.44 11.48
CA ILE A 62 2.48 -6.48 11.82
C ILE A 62 1.39 -5.92 12.74
N GLU A 63 1.72 -5.08 13.71
CA GLU A 63 0.74 -4.45 14.60
C GLU A 63 -0.25 -3.58 13.80
N ILE A 64 0.26 -2.74 12.89
CA ILE A 64 -0.56 -1.91 12.00
C ILE A 64 -1.51 -2.76 11.16
N ILE A 65 -1.02 -3.84 10.54
CA ILE A 65 -1.86 -4.75 9.75
C ILE A 65 -2.97 -5.36 10.62
N LYS A 66 -2.62 -5.85 11.81
CA LYS A 66 -3.59 -6.48 12.70
C LYS A 66 -4.67 -5.50 13.15
N GLU A 67 -4.30 -4.28 13.54
CA GLU A 67 -5.27 -3.26 13.95
C GLU A 67 -6.18 -2.88 12.78
N TYR A 68 -5.61 -2.69 11.60
CA TYR A 68 -6.36 -2.37 10.38
C TYR A 68 -7.35 -3.49 10.02
N GLU A 69 -6.90 -4.74 9.90
CA GLU A 69 -7.77 -5.87 9.53
C GLU A 69 -8.82 -6.14 10.61
N GLN A 70 -8.44 -6.08 11.89
CA GLN A 70 -9.40 -6.27 12.99
C GLN A 70 -10.48 -5.18 13.01
N SER A 71 -10.12 -3.93 12.71
CA SER A 71 -11.06 -2.80 12.69
C SER A 71 -11.97 -2.81 11.45
N ASN A 72 -11.47 -3.24 10.29
CA ASN A 72 -12.21 -3.20 9.03
C ASN A 72 -12.97 -4.50 8.72
N PHE A 73 -12.40 -5.66 9.09
CA PHE A 73 -12.90 -6.98 8.71
C PHE A 73 -13.32 -7.84 9.90
N GLY A 74 -12.94 -7.47 11.13
CA GLY A 74 -13.27 -8.21 12.33
C GLY A 74 -12.39 -9.44 12.60
N GLU A 75 -11.42 -9.71 11.74
CA GLU A 75 -10.44 -10.78 11.87
C GLU A 75 -9.12 -10.42 11.15
N VAL A 76 -8.03 -11.09 11.52
CA VAL A 76 -6.73 -10.97 10.86
C VAL A 76 -6.62 -12.10 9.84
N SER A 77 -6.55 -11.75 8.56
CA SER A 77 -6.58 -12.69 7.44
C SER A 77 -5.22 -12.84 6.75
N THR A 78 -4.36 -11.83 6.91
CA THR A 78 -3.01 -11.83 6.34
C THR A 78 -2.15 -12.92 6.99
N ASP A 79 -1.43 -13.69 6.16
CA ASP A 79 -0.44 -14.65 6.65
C ASP A 79 0.80 -13.90 7.19
N LEU A 80 0.79 -13.64 8.50
CA LEU A 80 1.87 -12.94 9.21
C LEU A 80 3.16 -13.78 9.36
N SER A 81 3.22 -14.98 8.78
CA SER A 81 4.45 -15.77 8.66
C SER A 81 5.15 -15.59 7.31
N ASP A 82 4.49 -14.96 6.34
CA ASP A 82 5.00 -14.70 4.99
C ASP A 82 5.40 -13.21 4.83
N PRO A 83 6.69 -12.89 4.72
CA PRO A 83 7.17 -11.53 4.53
C PRO A 83 6.58 -10.81 3.31
N GLU A 84 6.34 -11.51 2.20
CA GLU A 84 5.78 -10.89 0.99
C GLU A 84 4.33 -10.46 1.24
N LYS A 85 3.56 -11.28 1.97
CA LYS A 85 2.19 -10.95 2.40
C LYS A 85 2.15 -9.79 3.38
N ILE A 86 3.07 -9.77 4.35
CA ILE A 86 3.19 -8.68 5.32
C ILE A 86 3.48 -7.36 4.59
N VAL A 87 4.48 -7.33 3.71
CA VAL A 87 4.80 -6.13 2.94
C VAL A 87 3.60 -5.70 2.10
N ASN A 88 2.97 -6.63 1.37
CA ASN A 88 1.87 -6.30 0.46
C ASN A 88 0.66 -5.68 1.19
N MET A 89 0.27 -6.28 2.32
CA MET A 89 -0.83 -5.74 3.13
C MET A 89 -0.47 -4.39 3.73
N TYR A 90 0.77 -4.22 4.18
CA TYR A 90 1.23 -2.95 4.72
C TYR A 90 1.21 -1.82 3.67
N THR A 91 1.73 -2.08 2.47
CA THR A 91 1.73 -1.09 1.39
C THR A 91 0.33 -0.79 0.88
N TYR A 92 -0.58 -1.77 0.91
CA TYR A 92 -2.01 -1.50 0.69
C TYR A 92 -2.54 -0.48 1.69
N ILE A 93 -2.30 -0.67 2.99
CA ILE A 93 -2.80 0.25 4.04
C ILE A 93 -2.24 1.66 3.86
N VAL A 94 -0.92 1.77 3.65
CA VAL A 94 -0.27 3.08 3.41
C VAL A 94 -0.74 3.71 2.10
N GLY A 95 -0.99 2.90 1.08
CA GLY A 95 -1.50 3.31 -0.22
C GLY A 95 -2.87 4.00 -0.15
N GLU A 96 -3.74 3.63 0.79
CA GLU A 96 -5.06 4.29 0.92
C GLU A 96 -4.93 5.78 1.18
N GLU A 97 -4.00 6.18 2.06
CA GLU A 97 -3.74 7.60 2.38
C GLU A 97 -3.13 8.33 1.18
N ILE A 98 -2.19 7.69 0.48
CA ILE A 98 -1.48 8.29 -0.66
C ILE A 98 -2.45 8.53 -1.83
N VAL A 99 -3.19 7.49 -2.22
CA VAL A 99 -4.13 7.57 -3.34
C VAL A 99 -5.31 8.47 -3.01
N GLY A 100 -5.78 8.46 -1.76
CA GLY A 100 -6.83 9.37 -1.30
C GLY A 100 -6.45 10.83 -1.49
N LYS A 101 -5.23 11.22 -1.08
CA LYS A 101 -4.72 12.58 -1.30
C LYS A 101 -4.61 12.94 -2.78
N PHE A 102 -4.19 11.99 -3.63
CA PHE A 102 -4.12 12.20 -5.06
C PHE A 102 -5.52 12.48 -5.65
N ARG A 103 -6.52 11.66 -5.30
CA ARG A 103 -7.91 11.85 -5.73
C ARG A 103 -8.45 13.21 -5.31
N ASP A 104 -8.28 13.58 -4.04
CA ASP A 104 -8.76 14.87 -3.52
C ASP A 104 -8.16 16.06 -4.30
N LEU A 105 -6.91 15.95 -4.77
CA LEU A 105 -6.27 16.96 -5.62
C LEU A 105 -6.85 17.00 -7.04
N GLN A 106 -7.22 15.84 -7.62
CA GLN A 106 -7.86 15.79 -8.94
C GLN A 106 -9.27 16.38 -8.92
N GLU A 107 -10.04 16.12 -7.87
CA GLU A 107 -11.41 16.66 -7.72
C GLU A 107 -11.43 18.18 -7.46
N ALA A 108 -10.33 18.73 -6.92
CA ALA A 108 -10.19 20.15 -6.63
C ALA A 108 -9.67 21.00 -7.82
N ALA A 109 -9.23 20.36 -8.91
CA ALA A 109 -8.63 21.00 -10.10
C ALA A 109 -9.67 21.36 -11.17
#